data_AF-A0A1S6U5X8-F1
#
_entry.id   AF-A0A1S6U5X8-F1
#
_cell.length_a   1.000
_cell.length_b   1.000
_cell.length_c   1.000
_cell.angle_alpha   90.00
_cell.angle_beta   90.00
_cell.angle_gamma   90.00
#
_symmetry.space_group_name_H-M   'P 1'
#
loop_
_entity.id
_entity.type
_entity.pdbx_description
1 polymer ?
#
loop_
_entity_poly.entity_id
_entity_poly.type
_entity_poly.pdbx_seq_one_letter_code
_entity_poly.pdbx_strand_id
1 'polypeptide(L)' 'MKKVLALFIGGIISIAVSIGAFYFFDVMFEDENTTFIAWLVSVGTYSAVLSPAKWLMIFKI' A
#
# COMPACT_ATOMS: atom_id res chain seq x y z
N MET A 1 20.65 11.74 -0.74
CA MET A 1 19.39 12.19 -1.40
C MET A 1 18.64 11.08 -2.14
N LYS A 2 19.28 10.25 -2.99
CA LYS A 2 18.58 9.22 -3.79
C LYS A 2 17.74 8.22 -2.95
N LYS A 3 18.25 7.77 -1.79
CA LYS A 3 17.52 6.88 -0.86
C LYS A 3 16.25 7.52 -0.28
N VAL A 4 16.35 8.79 0.11
CA VAL A 4 15.22 9.54 0.67
C VAL A 4 14.13 9.74 -0.38
N LEU A 5 14.52 10.05 -1.63
CA LEU A 5 13.58 10.18 -2.73
C LEU A 5 12.87 8.85 -3.04
N ALA A 6 13.61 7.74 -3.07
CA ALA A 6 13.03 6.41 -3.29
C ALA A 6 12.06 5.99 -2.17
N LEU A 7 12.40 6.27 -0.91
CA LEU A 7 11.51 6.03 0.23
C LEU A 7 10.25 6.90 0.17
N PHE A 8 10.40 8.17 -0.21
CA PHE A 8 9.28 9.10 -0.35
C PHE A 8 8.32 8.67 -1.46
N ILE A 9 8.84 8.31 -2.63
CA ILE A 9 8.04 7.80 -3.75
C ILE A 9 7.36 6.49 -3.38
N GLY A 10 8.09 5.53 -2.78
CA GLY A 10 7.51 4.26 -2.33
C GLY A 10 6.42 4.45 -1.27
N GLY A 11 6.59 5.41 -0.37
CA GLY A 11 5.57 5.81 0.61
C GLY A 11 4.31 6.37 -0.04
N ILE A 12 4.46 7.31 -0.98
CA ILE A 12 3.32 7.89 -1.72
C ILE A 12 2.54 6.80 -2.47
N ILE A 13 3.24 5.91 -3.18
CA ILE A 13 2.62 4.82 -3.92
C ILE A 13 1.87 3.88 -2.95
N SER A 14 2.46 3.57 -1.81
CA SER A 14 1.81 2.70 -0.80
C SER A 14 0.52 3.32 -0.25
N ILE A 15 0.52 4.64 0.01
CA ILE A 15 -0.67 5.36 0.45
C ILE A 15 -1.75 5.34 -0.65
N ALA A 16 -1.37 5.65 -1.90
CA ALA A 16 -2.30 5.66 -3.02
C ALA A 16 -2.94 4.28 -3.27
N VAL A 17 -2.13 3.21 -3.20
CA VAL A 17 -2.60 1.82 -3.32
C VAL A 17 -3.56 1.46 -2.17
N SER A 18 -3.23 1.85 -0.93
CA SER A 18 -4.09 1.59 0.23
C SER A 18 -5.45 2.28 0.13
N ILE A 19 -5.48 3.54 -0.31
CA ILE A 19 -6.72 4.29 -0.54
C ILE A 19 -7.53 3.66 -1.68
N GLY A 20 -6.88 3.35 -2.81
CA GLY A 20 -7.53 2.70 -3.94
C GLY A 20 -8.13 1.33 -3.58
N ALA A 21 -7.41 0.55 -2.77
CA ALA A 21 -7.91 -0.74 -2.27
C ALA A 21 -9.11 -0.56 -1.33
N PHE A 22 -9.11 0.45 -0.47
CA PHE A 22 -10.26 0.74 0.40
C PHE A 22 -11.52 1.02 -0.43
N TYR A 23 -11.43 1.95 -1.39
CA TYR A 23 -12.56 2.25 -2.29
C TYR A 23 -13.00 1.05 -3.12
N PHE A 24 -12.05 0.21 -3.57
CA PHE A 24 -12.38 -1.00 -4.30
C PHE A 24 -13.19 -1.98 -3.44
N PHE A 25 -12.80 -2.17 -2.18
CA PHE A 25 -13.54 -3.03 -1.25
C PHE A 25 -14.88 -2.42 -0.83
N ASP A 26 -14.96 -1.11 -0.68
CA ASP A 26 -16.19 -0.38 -0.37
C ASP A 26 -17.24 -0.53 -1.48
N VAL A 27 -16.81 -0.59 -2.75
CA VAL A 27 -17.70 -0.89 -3.89
C VAL A 27 -18.07 -2.38 -3.97
N MET A 28 -17.16 -3.27 -3.55
CA MET A 28 -17.34 -4.73 -3.62
C MET A 28 -18.24 -5.28 -2.51
N PHE A 29 -18.20 -4.69 -1.31
CA PHE A 29 -18.93 -5.19 -0.15
C PHE A 29 -19.91 -4.13 0.35
N GLU A 30 -21.17 -4.51 0.51
CA GLU A 30 -22.20 -3.62 1.08
C GLU A 30 -22.04 -3.40 2.60
N ASP A 31 -21.26 -4.26 3.27
CA ASP A 31 -21.03 -4.21 4.72
C ASP A 31 -19.68 -3.55 5.04
N GLU A 32 -19.73 -2.44 5.77
CA GLU A 32 -18.58 -1.63 6.15
C GLU A 32 -17.55 -2.42 6.99
N ASN A 33 -18.02 -3.36 7.82
CA ASN A 33 -17.16 -4.18 8.66
C ASN A 33 -16.34 -5.18 7.83
N THR A 34 -16.98 -5.80 6.83
CA THR A 34 -16.34 -6.68 5.86
C THR A 34 -15.35 -5.91 4.98
N THR A 35 -15.72 -4.72 4.51
CA THR A 35 -14.81 -3.79 3.79
C THR A 35 -13.57 -3.48 4.61
N PHE A 36 -13.74 -3.12 5.88
CA PHE A 36 -12.64 -2.76 6.75
C PHE A 36 -11.70 -3.94 7.03
N ILE A 37 -12.24 -5.15 7.27
CA ILE A 37 -11.45 -6.36 7.47
C ILE A 37 -10.68 -6.75 6.19
N ALA A 38 -11.36 -6.75 5.04
CA ALA A 38 -10.73 -7.05 3.75
C ALA A 38 -9.60 -6.06 3.43
N TRP A 39 -9.84 -4.77 3.68
CA TRP A 39 -8.82 -3.74 3.57
C TRP A 39 -7.65 -4.00 4.51
N LEU A 40 -7.88 -4.27 5.80
CA LEU A 40 -6.82 -4.55 6.80
C LEU A 40 -5.92 -5.73 6.40
N VAL A 41 -6.51 -6.83 5.95
CA VAL A 41 -5.76 -8.01 5.47
C VAL A 41 -4.93 -7.65 4.23
N SER A 42 -5.48 -6.82 3.36
CA SER A 42 -4.82 -6.37 2.15
C SER A 42 -3.68 -5.38 2.44
N VAL A 43 -3.85 -4.48 3.41
CA VAL A 43 -2.81 -3.54 3.88
C VAL A 43 -1.56 -4.28 4.37
N GLY A 44 -1.73 -5.38 5.10
CA GLY A 44 -0.61 -6.23 5.51
C GLY A 44 0.15 -6.81 4.31
N THR A 45 -0.59 -7.25 3.29
CA THR A 45 -0.03 -7.77 2.04
C THR A 45 0.70 -6.69 1.24
N TYR A 46 0.09 -5.52 1.04
CA TYR A 46 0.71 -4.41 0.32
C TYR A 46 1.95 -3.89 1.03
N SER A 47 1.93 -3.82 2.36
CA SER A 47 3.09 -3.38 3.15
C SER A 47 4.26 -4.36 3.04
N ALA A 48 3.99 -5.66 2.93
CA ALA A 48 5.03 -6.68 2.73
C ALA A 48 5.58 -6.68 1.29
N VAL A 49 4.75 -6.39 0.29
CA VAL A 49 5.14 -6.36 -1.13
C VAL A 49 5.84 -5.04 -1.49
N LEU A 50 5.27 -3.91 -1.08
CA LEU A 50 5.74 -2.55 -1.36
C LEU A 50 6.61 -1.98 -0.24
N SER A 51 7.21 -2.84 0.59
CA SER A 51 7.99 -2.37 1.73
C SER A 51 9.05 -1.36 1.27
N PRO A 52 9.25 -0.25 2.00
CA PRO A 52 10.21 0.79 1.59
C PRO A 52 11.62 0.23 1.38
N ALA A 53 11.98 -0.86 2.07
CA ALA A 53 13.24 -1.59 1.89
C ALA A 53 13.34 -2.30 0.52
N LYS A 54 12.24 -2.87 0.00
CA LYS A 54 12.21 -3.46 -1.35
C LYS A 54 12.34 -2.40 -2.43
N TRP A 55 11.78 -1.22 -2.22
CA TRP A 55 11.96 -0.09 -3.13
C TRP A 55 13.43 0.34 -3.23
N LEU A 56 14.17 0.36 -2.12
CA LEU A 56 15.62 0.62 -2.15
C LEU A 56 16.39 -0.42 -2.97
N MET A 57 16.01 -1.70 -2.88
CA MET A 57 16.58 -2.76 -3.72
C MET A 57 16.25 -2.60 -5.21
N ILE A 58 15.01 -2.26 -5.56
CA ILE A 58 14.58 -2.05 -6.96
C ILE A 58 15.32 -0.88 -7.59
N PHE A 59 15.47 0.23 -6.86
CA PHE A 59 16.21 1.39 -7.34
C PHE A 59 17.75 1.19 -7.31
N LYS A 60 18.24 0.02 -6.87
CA LYS A 60 19.67 -0.28 -6.69
C LYS A 60 20.41 0.82 -5.90
N ILE A 61 19.81 1.30 -4.80
CA ILE A 61 20.38 2.37 -3.95
C ILE A 61 20.77 1.82 -2.58
#